data_AF-C1KUD8-F1
#
_entry.id   AF-C1KUD8-F1
#
_cell.length_a   1.000
_cell.length_b   1.000
_cell.length_c   1.000
_cell.angle_alpha   90.00
_cell.angle_beta   90.00
_cell.angle_gamma   90.00
#
_symmetry.space_group_name_H-M   'P 1'
#
loop_
_entity.id
_entity.type
_entity.pdbx_description
1 polymer ?
#
loop_
_entity_poly.entity_id
_entity_poly.type
_entity_poly.pdbx_seq_one_letter_code
_entity_poly.pdbx_strand_id
1 'polypeptide(L)'
;LLTLEEKKVPYKLHLINLADKPKWFTEVNPEGKVPVVKFDGSKIFGSFVTFLKSKDPSDGSEQALLNELKALDDHLKAHGPYIAGEKVTAADLSLAPKLYHLKVAL
;
A
#
# COMPACT_ATOMS: atom_id res chain seq x y z
N LEU A 1 -14.85 -7.41 -1.79
CA LEU A 1 -15.34 -8.23 -0.67
C LEU A 1 -15.33 -9.71 -1.04
N LEU A 2 -15.99 -10.12 -2.13
CA LEU A 2 -16.02 -11.52 -2.57
C LEU A 2 -14.63 -12.21 -2.60
N THR A 3 -13.62 -11.57 -3.18
CA THR A 3 -12.24 -12.09 -3.22
C THR A 3 -11.57 -12.21 -1.84
N LEU A 4 -11.92 -11.35 -0.88
CA LEU A 4 -11.37 -11.41 0.48
C LEU A 4 -12.03 -12.55 1.27
N GLU A 5 -13.34 -12.71 1.11
CA GLU A 5 -14.12 -13.83 1.69
C GLU A 5 -13.66 -15.18 1.15
N GLU A 6 -13.52 -15.31 -0.17
CA GLU A 6 -13.08 -16.55 -0.82
C GLU A 6 -11.67 -16.96 -0.38
N LYS A 7 -10.77 -15.98 -0.23
CA LYS A 7 -9.40 -16.20 0.23
C LYS A 7 -9.27 -16.27 1.75
N LYS A 8 -10.37 -16.15 2.51
CA LYS A 8 -10.40 -16.12 3.99
C LYS A 8 -9.37 -15.15 4.59
N VAL A 9 -9.14 -14.02 3.92
CA VAL A 9 -8.15 -13.02 4.37
C VAL A 9 -8.80 -12.20 5.47
N PRO A 10 -8.20 -12.11 6.68
CA PRO A 10 -8.72 -11.22 7.72
C PRO A 10 -8.72 -9.77 7.23
N TYR A 11 -9.83 -9.07 7.37
CA TYR A 11 -9.94 -7.66 6.99
C TYR A 11 -10.85 -6.90 7.95
N LYS A 12 -10.65 -5.58 8.01
CA LYS A 12 -11.53 -4.67 8.74
C LYS A 12 -12.37 -3.87 7.76
N LEU A 13 -13.69 -3.99 7.84
CA LEU A 13 -14.62 -3.25 7.01
C LEU A 13 -14.89 -1.86 7.59
N HIS A 14 -14.70 -0.82 6.77
CA HIS A 14 -15.10 0.54 7.09
C HIS A 14 -16.14 1.01 6.06
N LEU A 15 -17.39 1.21 6.50
CA LEU A 15 -18.44 1.77 5.66
C LEU A 15 -18.32 3.30 5.64
N ILE A 16 -18.21 3.88 4.44
CA ILE A 16 -18.02 5.33 4.25
C ILE A 16 -19.31 5.93 3.69
N ASN A 17 -19.83 6.95 4.38
CA ASN A 17 -20.89 7.79 3.85
C ASN A 17 -20.31 8.69 2.74
N LEU A 18 -20.86 8.61 1.52
CA LEU A 18 -20.34 9.39 0.39
C LEU A 18 -20.75 10.86 0.43
N ALA A 19 -21.85 11.19 1.13
CA ALA A 19 -22.30 12.56 1.33
C ALA A 19 -21.51 13.28 2.43
N ASP A 20 -20.93 12.53 3.37
CA ASP A 20 -20.13 13.04 4.47
C ASP A 20 -18.91 12.13 4.71
N LYS A 21 -17.84 12.42 3.97
CA LYS A 21 -16.63 11.60 3.97
C LYS A 21 -15.75 11.99 5.16
N PRO A 22 -15.36 11.04 6.03
CA PRO A 22 -14.54 11.35 7.18
C PRO A 22 -13.12 11.77 6.76
N LYS A 23 -12.52 12.73 7.48
CA LYS A 23 -11.19 13.31 7.13
C LYS A 23 -10.09 12.27 6.98
N TRP A 24 -10.02 11.28 7.88
CA TRP A 24 -9.03 10.21 7.83
C TRP A 24 -9.11 9.40 6.53
N PHE A 25 -10.29 9.29 5.91
CA PHE A 25 -10.46 8.56 4.66
C PHE A 25 -9.87 9.34 3.48
N THR A 26 -10.09 10.65 3.42
CA THR A 26 -9.53 11.53 2.37
C THR A 26 -8.02 11.73 2.50
N GLU A 27 -7.48 11.70 3.72
CA GLU A 27 -6.03 11.73 3.95
C GLU A 27 -5.33 10.46 3.43
N VAL A 28 -6.00 9.31 3.52
CA VAL A 28 -5.47 8.02 3.04
C VAL A 28 -5.74 7.81 1.55
N ASN A 29 -6.87 8.29 1.04
CA ASN A 29 -7.31 8.15 -0.34
C ASN A 29 -7.78 9.50 -0.88
N PRO A 30 -6.86 10.33 -1.41
CA PRO A 30 -7.18 11.67 -1.93
C PRO A 30 -8.23 11.66 -3.05
N GLU A 31 -8.32 10.56 -3.82
CA GLU A 31 -9.35 10.40 -4.84
C GLU A 31 -10.76 10.25 -4.26
N GLY A 32 -10.88 9.84 -2.99
CA GLY A 32 -12.15 9.73 -2.28
C GLY A 32 -13.15 8.76 -2.91
N LYS A 33 -12.67 7.83 -3.77
CA LYS A 33 -13.46 6.80 -4.45
C LYS A 33 -13.57 5.53 -3.59
N VAL A 34 -14.64 4.78 -3.79
CA VAL A 34 -14.85 3.43 -3.21
C VAL A 34 -15.24 2.46 -4.34
N PRO A 35 -14.99 1.15 -4.22
CA PRO A 35 -14.30 0.46 -3.12
C PRO A 35 -12.79 0.72 -3.10
N VAL A 36 -12.20 0.84 -1.90
CA VAL A 36 -10.74 1.00 -1.70
C VAL A 36 -10.27 0.06 -0.61
N VAL A 37 -9.09 -0.53 -0.82
CA VAL A 37 -8.41 -1.41 0.13
C VAL A 37 -7.13 -0.74 0.57
N LYS A 38 -6.95 -0.58 1.89
CA LYS A 38 -5.69 -0.16 2.50
C LYS A 38 -4.97 -1.40 3.03
N PHE A 39 -3.71 -1.53 2.67
CA PHE A 39 -2.77 -2.52 3.24
C PHE A 39 -1.42 -1.85 3.41
N ASP A 40 -0.58 -2.39 4.29
CA ASP A 40 0.74 -1.83 4.57
C ASP A 40 1.64 -1.97 3.32
N GLY A 41 2.19 -0.85 2.86
CA GLY A 41 2.92 -0.75 1.59
C GLY A 41 2.11 -0.25 0.39
N SER A 42 0.82 0.09 0.54
CA SER A 42 0.01 0.63 -0.57
C SER A 42 0.55 1.95 -1.16
N LYS A 43 1.32 2.72 -0.37
CA LYS A 43 1.94 3.98 -0.78
C LYS A 43 3.29 3.83 -1.48
N ILE A 44 3.94 2.66 -1.41
CA ILE A 44 5.29 2.44 -1.97
C ILE A 44 5.36 2.86 -3.44
N PHE A 45 4.37 2.47 -4.25
CA PHE A 45 4.38 2.81 -5.67
C PHE A 45 4.14 4.30 -5.93
N GLY A 46 3.30 4.95 -5.10
CA GLY A 46 3.09 6.40 -5.18
C GLY A 46 4.37 7.16 -4.87
N SER A 47 5.03 6.82 -3.75
CA SER A 47 6.32 7.41 -3.36
C SER A 47 7.41 7.13 -4.40
N PHE A 48 7.44 5.94 -4.99
CA PHE A 48 8.39 5.57 -6.04
C PHE A 48 8.21 6.40 -7.31
N VAL A 49 6.97 6.57 -7.79
CA VAL A 49 6.69 7.42 -8.96
C VAL A 49 7.03 8.88 -8.68
N THR A 50 6.78 9.37 -7.45
CA THR A 50 7.18 10.73 -7.04
C THR A 50 8.70 10.88 -7.06
N PHE A 51 9.44 9.92 -6.50
CA PHE A 51 10.90 9.90 -6.52
C PHE A 51 11.45 9.91 -7.96
N LEU A 52 10.93 9.05 -8.85
CA LEU A 52 11.36 9.02 -10.26
C LEU A 52 11.07 10.32 -11.02
N LYS A 53 10.01 11.04 -10.65
CA LYS A 53 9.63 12.32 -11.29
C LYS A 53 10.36 13.52 -10.71
N SER A 54 11.00 13.36 -9.55
CA SER A 54 11.72 14.45 -8.94
C SER A 54 12.91 14.87 -9.78
N LYS A 55 13.14 16.18 -9.85
CA LYS A 55 14.32 16.79 -10.47
C LYS A 55 15.33 17.29 -9.44
N ASP A 56 14.94 17.30 -8.17
CA ASP A 56 15.75 17.78 -7.06
C ASP A 56 16.09 16.59 -6.14
N PRO A 57 17.37 16.17 -6.09
CA PRO A 57 17.80 15.07 -5.23
C PRO A 57 17.54 15.28 -3.73
N SER A 58 17.26 16.51 -3.30
CA SER A 58 17.07 16.87 -1.88
C SER A 58 15.62 17.15 -1.50
N ASP A 59 14.65 16.87 -2.38
CA ASP A 59 13.23 17.13 -2.12
C ASP A 59 12.58 16.19 -1.09
N GLY A 60 13.33 15.20 -0.59
CA GLY A 60 12.88 14.23 0.41
C GLY A 60 12.03 13.09 -0.14
N SER A 61 11.82 13.01 -1.46
CA SER A 61 11.05 11.93 -2.10
C SER A 61 11.69 10.55 -1.93
N GLU A 62 13.03 10.48 -1.96
CA GLU A 62 13.79 9.26 -1.67
C GLU A 62 13.56 8.78 -0.23
N GLN A 63 13.66 9.69 0.74
CA GLN A 63 13.43 9.36 2.15
C GLN A 63 11.99 8.90 2.40
N ALA A 64 11.02 9.50 1.72
CA ALA A 64 9.63 9.05 1.77
C ALA A 64 9.46 7.62 1.23
N LEU A 65 10.14 7.28 0.12
CA LEU A 65 10.15 5.91 -0.40
C LEU A 65 10.80 4.92 0.57
N LEU A 66 11.95 5.28 1.14
CA LEU A 66 12.65 4.44 2.12
C LEU A 66 11.81 4.20 3.38
N ASN A 67 11.08 5.20 3.86
CA ASN A 67 10.19 5.05 5.02
C ASN A 67 9.05 4.05 4.73
N GLU A 68 8.48 4.08 3.53
CA GLU A 68 7.42 3.14 3.12
C GLU A 68 7.97 1.72 2.92
N LEU A 69 9.18 1.57 2.36
CA LEU A 69 9.86 0.27 2.25
C LEU A 69 10.19 -0.30 3.63
N LYS A 70 10.65 0.54 4.56
CA LYS A 70 10.91 0.16 5.96
C LYS A 70 9.63 -0.30 6.65
N ALA A 71 8.52 0.43 6.48
CA ALA A 71 7.23 0.04 7.05
C ALA A 71 6.76 -1.33 6.54
N LEU A 72 6.98 -1.63 5.26
CA LEU A 72 6.69 -2.96 4.70
C LEU A 72 7.60 -4.04 5.29
N ASP A 73 8.90 -3.78 5.39
CA ASP A 73 9.86 -4.72 5.97
C ASP A 73 9.55 -5.03 7.45
N ASP A 74 9.25 -3.99 8.25
CA ASP A 74 8.85 -4.14 9.64
C ASP A 74 7.53 -4.93 9.76
N HIS A 75 6.58 -4.68 8.85
CA HIS A 75 5.33 -5.44 8.77
C HIS A 75 5.56 -6.92 8.44
N LEU A 76 6.41 -7.22 7.45
CA LEU A 76 6.76 -8.59 7.08
C LEU A 76 7.57 -9.30 8.18
N LYS A 77 8.38 -8.58 8.96
CA LYS A 77 9.04 -9.17 10.13
C LYS A 77 8.06 -9.53 11.24
N ALA A 78 7.03 -8.71 11.45
CA ALA A 78 6.02 -8.94 12.48
C ALA A 78 4.96 -9.97 12.07
N HIS A 79 4.58 -10.03 10.80
CA HIS A 79 3.43 -10.80 10.31
C HIS A 79 3.76 -11.74 9.14
N GLY A 80 5.01 -11.82 8.70
CA GLY A 80 5.40 -12.57 7.50
C GLY A 80 5.32 -14.09 7.64
N PRO A 81 5.63 -14.84 6.56
CA PRO A 81 6.43 -14.40 5.40
C PRO A 81 5.72 -13.58 4.31
N TYR A 82 4.38 -13.47 4.33
CA TYR A 82 3.59 -12.71 3.35
C TYR A 82 2.85 -11.55 4.01
N ILE A 83 2.29 -10.61 3.21
CA ILE A 83 1.64 -9.38 3.70
C ILE A 83 0.52 -9.69 4.71
N ALA A 84 -0.15 -10.83 4.58
CA ALA A 84 -1.26 -11.22 5.45
C ALA A 84 -0.98 -12.49 6.27
N GLY A 85 0.29 -12.85 6.53
CA GLY A 85 0.62 -14.05 7.31
C GLY A 85 1.37 -15.12 6.54
N GLU A 86 0.97 -16.36 6.80
CA GLU A 86 1.63 -17.56 6.28
C GLU A 86 1.32 -17.87 4.81
N LYS A 87 0.29 -17.26 4.23
CA LYS A 87 -0.19 -17.59 2.89
C LYS A 87 -0.17 -16.40 1.96
N VAL A 88 0.17 -16.66 0.70
CA VAL A 88 0.05 -15.70 -0.39
C VAL A 88 -1.42 -15.28 -0.54
N THR A 89 -1.65 -13.98 -0.57
CA THR A 89 -2.98 -13.38 -0.74
C THR A 89 -3.03 -12.47 -1.97
N ALA A 90 -4.20 -11.88 -2.21
CA ALA A 90 -4.35 -10.87 -3.26
C ALA A 90 -3.45 -9.64 -3.03
N ALA A 91 -3.13 -9.30 -1.78
CA ALA A 91 -2.23 -8.20 -1.47
C ALA A 91 -0.82 -8.49 -2.01
N ASP A 92 -0.31 -9.69 -1.77
CA ASP A 92 1.00 -10.14 -2.25
C ASP A 92 1.06 -10.13 -3.78
N LEU A 93 0.04 -10.67 -4.44
CA LEU A 93 -0.04 -10.70 -5.91
C LEU A 93 -0.14 -9.30 -6.53
N SER A 94 -0.72 -8.33 -5.82
CA SER A 94 -0.80 -6.94 -6.28
C SER A 94 0.50 -6.18 -6.06
N LEU A 95 1.21 -6.46 -4.96
CA LEU A 95 2.42 -5.75 -4.57
C LEU A 95 3.69 -6.34 -5.21
N ALA A 96 3.80 -7.66 -5.33
CA ALA A 96 4.99 -8.33 -5.85
C ALA A 96 5.44 -7.83 -7.24
N PRO A 97 4.56 -7.65 -8.24
CA PRO A 97 4.98 -7.09 -9.53
C PRO A 97 5.51 -5.66 -9.41
N LYS A 98 4.94 -4.84 -8.51
CA LYS A 98 5.38 -3.46 -8.28
C LYS A 98 6.75 -3.41 -7.61
N LEU A 99 7.01 -4.28 -6.64
CA LEU A 99 8.32 -4.42 -6.00
C LEU A 99 9.36 -4.94 -6.99
N TYR A 100 8.99 -5.86 -7.87
CA TYR A 100 9.86 -6.32 -8.95
C TYR A 100 10.24 -5.18 -9.89
N HIS A 101 9.27 -4.35 -10.32
CA HIS A 101 9.57 -3.17 -11.13
C HIS A 101 10.52 -2.20 -10.42
N LEU A 102 10.30 -1.95 -9.12
CA LEU A 102 11.19 -1.09 -8.33
C LEU A 102 12.62 -1.65 -8.28
N LYS A 103 12.79 -2.96 -8.10
CA LYS A 103 14.11 -3.61 -8.10
C LYS A 103 14.84 -3.52 -9.45
N VAL A 104 14.12 -3.54 -10.56
CA VAL A 104 14.71 -3.48 -11.91
C VAL A 104 15.02 -2.05 -12.34
N ALA A 105 14.27 -1.08 -11.84
CA ALA A 105 14.40 0.32 -12.22
C ALA A 105 15.41 1.12 -11.37
N LEU A 106 15.83 0.59 -10.21
CA LEU A 106 16.91 1.10 -9.37
C LEU A 106 18.21 0.33 -9.64
#